data_AF-A0A194R3U9-F1
#
_entry.id   AF-A0A194R3U9-F1
#
_cell.length_a   1.000
_cell.length_b   1.000
_cell.length_c   1.000
_cell.angle_alpha   90.00
_cell.angle_beta   90.00
_cell.angle_gamma   90.00
#
_symmetry.space_group_name_H-M   'P 1'
#
loop_
_entity.id
_entity.type
_entity.pdbx_description
1 polymer ?
#
loop_
_entity_poly.entity_id
_entity_poly.type
_entity_poly.pdbx_seq_one_letter_code
_entity_poly.pdbx_strand_id
1 'polypeptide(L)' 'MEGECSEGGEGWLLVRVHVPELNVQKSLQFPRDQLVWDVKQQCLAALPKVCSLLCLIPLV' A
#
# COMPACT_ATOMS: atom_id res chain seq x y z
N MET A 1 25.82 1.02 12.81
CA MET A 1 24.45 0.46 12.75
C MET A 1 23.75 1.20 11.64
N GLU A 2 24.07 0.81 10.42
CA GLU A 2 23.56 1.42 9.20
C GLU A 2 22.83 0.27 8.52
N GLY A 3 21.50 0.29 8.59
CA GLY A 3 20.71 -0.63 7.80
C GLY A 3 20.92 -0.25 6.35
N GLU A 4 21.90 -0.87 5.71
CA GLU A 4 22.11 -0.81 4.28
C GLU A 4 20.77 -1.11 3.62
N CYS A 5 20.13 -0.07 3.07
CA CYS A 5 19.06 -0.21 2.10
C CYS A 5 19.67 -0.99 0.94
N SER A 6 19.53 -2.31 1.02
CA SER A 6 20.02 -3.25 0.04
C SER A 6 19.50 -2.83 -1.33
N GLU A 7 20.37 -2.95 -2.32
CA GLU A 7 20.18 -2.69 -3.73
C GLU A 7 19.00 -3.50 -4.33
N GLY A 8 17.75 -3.15 -3.99
CA GLY A 8 16.52 -3.68 -4.60
C GLY A 8 15.97 -2.77 -5.70
N GLY A 9 16.86 -2.00 -6.33
CA GLY A 9 16.59 -0.68 -6.91
C GLY A 9 16.05 -0.61 -8.34
N GLU A 10 15.40 -1.64 -8.86
CA GLU A 10 14.83 -1.58 -10.22
C GLU A 10 13.31 -1.74 -10.18
N GLY A 11 12.63 -0.68 -9.73
CA GLY A 11 11.21 -0.48 -10.05
C GLY A 11 10.21 -0.78 -8.95
N TRP A 12 10.59 -1.05 -7.69
CA TRP A 12 9.65 -1.26 -6.57
C TRP A 12 9.94 -0.34 -5.38
N LEU A 13 8.87 0.10 -4.70
CA LEU A 13 8.85 0.99 -3.55
C LEU A 13 8.15 0.30 -2.39
N LEU A 14 8.79 0.29 -1.22
CA LEU A 14 8.16 -0.17 0.02
C LEU A 14 7.50 1.02 0.73
N VAL A 15 6.18 1.01 0.82
CA VAL A 15 5.37 2.05 1.46
C VAL A 15 4.78 1.49 2.74
N ARG A 16 4.97 2.19 3.86
CA ARG A 16 4.34 1.85 5.14
C ARG A 16 3.17 2.80 5.38
N VAL A 17 1.97 2.25 5.44
CA VAL A 17 0.72 2.96 5.70
C VAL A 17 0.32 2.71 7.15
N HIS A 18 0.09 3.80 7.88
CA HIS A 18 -0.45 3.77 9.23
C HIS A 18 -1.79 4.48 9.24
N VAL A 19 -2.82 3.79 9.73
CA VAL A 19 -4.18 4.32 9.88
C VAL A 19 -4.52 4.35 11.38
N PRO A 20 -4.32 5.50 12.05
CA PRO A 20 -4.46 5.60 13.50
C PRO A 20 -5.90 5.35 13.98
N GLU A 21 -6.91 5.73 13.19
CA GLU A 21 -8.33 5.52 13.51
C GLU A 21 -8.71 4.03 13.56
N LEU A 22 -7.92 3.20 12.90
CA LEU A 22 -8.08 1.75 12.85
C LEU A 22 -7.03 1.01 13.70
N ASN A 23 -6.08 1.75 14.30
CA ASN A 23 -4.90 1.23 14.98
C ASN A 23 -4.18 0.14 14.16
N VAL A 24 -4.07 0.34 12.85
CA VAL A 24 -3.47 -0.62 11.93
C VAL A 24 -2.30 0.00 11.19
N GLN A 25 -1.22 -0.76 11.10
CA GLN A 25 -0.04 -0.42 10.32
C GLN A 25 0.28 -1.57 9.38
N LYS A 26 0.49 -1.25 8.09
CA LYS A 26 0.84 -2.22 7.07
C LYS A 26 1.93 -1.69 6.16
N SER A 27 2.83 -2.57 5.76
CA SER A 27 3.84 -2.29 4.75
C SER A 27 3.42 -2.99 3.46
N LEU A 28 3.35 -2.23 2.37
CA LEU A 28 2.94 -2.67 1.04
C LEU A 28 4.05 -2.30 0.05
N GLN A 29 4.26 -3.15 -0.95
CA GLN A 29 5.23 -2.91 -2.01
C GLN A 29 4.48 -2.54 -3.29
N PHE A 30 4.91 -1.47 -3.94
CA PHE A 30 4.31 -0.95 -5.16
C PHE A 30 5.38 -0.71 -6.21
N PRO A 31 5.13 -0.98 -7.50
CA PRO A 31 6.04 -0.53 -8.53
C PRO A 31 6.16 1.00 -8.56
N ARG A 32 7.34 1.50 -8.89
CA ARG A 32 7.65 2.94 -8.88
C ARG A 32 6.80 3.75 -9.86
N ASP A 33 6.43 3.13 -10.97
CA ASP A 33 5.62 3.73 -12.03
C ASP A 33 4.12 3.53 -11.82
N GLN A 34 3.71 2.93 -10.70
CA GLN A 34 2.30 2.72 -10.40
C GLN A 34 1.60 4.06 -10.14
N LEU A 35 0.39 4.21 -10.69
CA LEU A 35 -0.44 5.38 -10.44
C LEU A 35 -0.74 5.51 -8.94
N VAL A 36 -0.56 6.71 -8.42
CA VAL A 36 -0.87 7.05 -7.02
C VAL A 36 -2.30 6.70 -6.65
N TRP A 37 -3.22 6.78 -7.61
CA TRP A 37 -4.60 6.36 -7.44
C TRP A 37 -4.72 4.85 -7.13
N ASP A 38 -4.07 3.99 -7.93
CA ASP A 38 -4.12 2.54 -7.73
C ASP A 38 -3.43 2.13 -6.43
N VAL A 39 -2.31 2.78 -6.10
CA VAL A 39 -1.63 2.61 -4.80
C VAL A 39 -2.59 2.91 -3.65
N LYS A 40 -3.33 4.03 -3.74
CA LYS A 40 -4.35 4.39 -2.75
C LYS A 40 -5.48 3.36 -2.68
N GLN A 41 -6.01 2.92 -3.82
CA GLN A 41 -7.08 1.90 -3.86
C GLN A 41 -6.62 0.59 -3.22
N GLN A 42 -5.40 0.13 -3.51
CA GLN A 42 -4.83 -1.07 -2.90
C GLN A 42 -4.59 -0.91 -1.40
N CYS A 43 -4.09 0.26 -0.96
CA CYS A 43 -3.97 0.56 0.47
C CYS A 43 -5.31 0.48 1.17
N LEU A 44 -6.36 1.06 0.58
CA LEU A 44 -7.71 1.03 1.15
C LEU A 44 -8.31 -0.40 1.13
N ALA A 45 -8.09 -1.17 0.06
CA ALA A 45 -8.55 -2.56 -0.02
C ALA A 45 -7.85 -3.47 1.00
N ALA A 46 -6.60 -3.16 1.37
CA ALA A 46 -5.86 -3.87 2.41
C ALA A 46 -6.33 -3.53 3.84
N LEU A 47 -7.19 -2.51 4.03
CA LEU A 47 -7.74 -2.16 5.33
C LEU A 47 -9.04 -2.94 5.61
N PRO A 48 -9.16 -3.56 6.79
CA PRO A 48 -10.29 -4.45 7.10
C PRO A 48 -11.66 -3.74 7.10
N LYS A 49 -11.72 -2.44 7.39
CA LYS A 49 -12.98 -1.67 7.42
C LYS A 49 -13.40 -1.09 6.06
N VAL A 50 -12.48 -1.05 5.09
CA VAL A 50 -12.72 -0.40 3.78
C VAL A 50 -12.78 -1.45 2.65
N CYS A 51 -12.20 -2.63 2.86
CA CYS A 51 -12.28 -3.79 1.96
C CYS A 51 -13.74 -4.19 1.64
N SER A 52 -14.64 -4.14 2.62
CA SER A 52 -16.07 -4.46 2.41
C SER A 52 -16.77 -3.49 1.46
N LEU A 53 -16.34 -2.22 1.41
CA LEU A 53 -16.90 -1.21 0.51
C LEU A 53 -16.23 -1.25 -0.87
N LEU A 54 -14.94 -1.57 -0.94
CA LEU A 54 -14.20 -1.63 -2.21
C LEU A 54 -14.42 -2.92 -2.99
N CYS A 55 -14.57 -4.08 -2.35
CA CYS A 55 -14.89 -5.34 -3.03
C CYS A 55 -16.30 -5.36 -3.66
N LEU A 56 -17.16 -4.38 -3.34
CA LEU A 56 -18.49 -4.22 -3.96
C LEU A 56 -18.48 -3.36 -5.22
N ILE A 57 -17.34 -2.76 -5.59
CA ILE A 57 -17.21 -1.96 -6.81
C ILE A 57 -16.35 -2.75 -7.80
N PRO A 58 -16.92 -3.65 -8.63
CA PRO A 58 -16.20 -4.33 -9.70
C PRO A 58 -16.05 -3.37 -10.89
N LEU A 59 -15.42 -2.21 -10.70
CA LEU A 59 -15.35 -1.19 -11.74
C LEU A 59 -14.02 -0.42 -11.74
N VAL A 60 -12.95 -1.15 -12.07
CA VAL A 60 -11.92 -0.76 -13.05
C VAL A 60 -11.60 -2.01 -13.86
#